data_AF-A0A420I3X6-F1
#
_entry.id   AF-A0A420I3X6-F1
#
_cell.length_a   1.000
_cell.length_b   1.000
_cell.length_c   1.000
_cell.angle_alpha   90.00
_cell.angle_beta   90.00
_cell.angle_gamma   90.00
#
_symmetry.space_group_name_H-M   'P 1'
#
loop_
_entity.id
_entity.type
_entity.pdbx_description
1 polymer ?
#
loop_
_entity_poly.entity_id
_entity_poly.type
_entity_poly.pdbx_seq_one_letter_code
_entity_poly.pdbx_strand_id
1 'polypeptide(L)'
;MNNFRLSTFKGKIEYITLEERHKIVNAVPYIEYLEDGRVRHLDNSIAPEILLSGCVYEIKKPDGDTILLETLKQVASTVNVGYRTLKTRIERQELKEWVEIKGYKIKRIGVFQ
;
A
#
# COMPACT_ATOMS: atom_id res chain seq x y z
N MET A 1 28.06 -20.16 -12.82
CA MET A 1 27.64 -19.16 -11.80
C MET A 1 28.59 -17.98 -11.88
N ASN A 2 28.06 -16.75 -11.95
CA ASN A 2 28.87 -15.53 -12.17
C ASN A 2 29.42 -15.01 -10.83
N ASN A 3 30.75 -14.94 -10.70
CA ASN A 3 31.46 -14.43 -9.51
C ASN A 3 31.76 -12.93 -9.60
N PHE A 4 30.86 -12.13 -10.20
CA PHE A 4 31.06 -10.70 -10.31
C PHE A 4 30.70 -9.99 -9.01
N ARG A 5 31.68 -9.31 -8.39
CA ARG A 5 31.49 -8.48 -7.19
C ARG A 5 31.82 -7.03 -7.51
N LEU A 6 30.88 -6.12 -7.27
CA LEU A 6 31.08 -4.67 -7.46
C LEU A 6 32.30 -4.14 -6.66
N SER A 7 32.53 -4.68 -5.46
CA SER A 7 33.67 -4.28 -4.61
C SER A 7 35.05 -4.59 -5.19
N THR A 8 35.12 -5.45 -6.20
CA THR A 8 36.37 -5.82 -6.90
C THR A 8 36.44 -5.28 -8.33
N PHE A 9 35.48 -4.42 -8.72
CA PHE A 9 35.44 -3.87 -10.07
C PHE A 9 36.60 -2.89 -10.29
N LYS A 10 37.55 -3.29 -11.13
CA LYS A 10 38.69 -2.46 -11.57
C LYS A 10 38.41 -1.67 -12.85
N GLY A 11 37.16 -1.65 -13.32
CA GLY A 11 36.77 -0.96 -14.54
C GLY A 11 36.71 0.56 -14.37
N LYS A 12 36.43 1.26 -15.47
CA LYS A 12 36.33 2.71 -15.48
C LYS A 12 35.03 3.14 -14.79
N ILE A 13 35.14 4.11 -13.88
CA ILE A 13 33.98 4.75 -13.26
C ILE A 13 33.43 5.74 -14.29
N GLU A 14 32.21 5.51 -14.76
CA GLU A 14 31.49 6.43 -15.63
C GLU A 14 30.52 7.25 -14.77
N TYR A 15 30.65 8.56 -14.84
CA TYR A 15 29.75 9.48 -14.15
C TYR A 15 28.50 9.69 -15.02
N ILE A 16 27.35 9.77 -14.35
CA ILE A 16 26.09 10.12 -14.99
C ILE A 16 26.23 11.53 -15.58
N THR A 17 25.91 11.67 -16.87
CA THR A 17 25.91 12.97 -17.55
C THR A 17 24.78 13.86 -17.03
N LEU A 18 24.88 15.17 -17.28
CA LEU A 18 23.84 16.12 -16.86
C LEU A 18 22.48 15.77 -17.50
N GLU A 19 22.47 15.29 -18.74
CA GLU A 19 21.27 14.87 -19.46
C GLU A 19 20.61 13.64 -18.84
N GLU A 20 21.41 12.63 -18.48
CA GLU A 20 20.89 11.43 -17.82
C GLU A 20 20.36 11.75 -16.43
N ARG A 21 21.05 12.62 -15.68
CA ARG A 21 20.55 13.11 -14.40
C ARG A 21 19.20 13.82 -14.57
N HIS A 22 19.08 14.67 -15.59
CA HIS A 22 17.84 15.37 -15.91
C HIS A 22 16.71 14.41 -16.27
N LYS A 23 17.00 13.31 -16.99
CA LYS A 23 16.02 12.25 -17.30
C LYS A 23 15.52 11.54 -16.04
N ILE A 24 16.40 11.29 -15.06
CA ILE A 24 16.01 10.64 -13.79
C ILE A 24 15.15 11.58 -12.94
N VAL A 25 15.58 12.83 -12.77
CA VAL A 25 14.88 13.80 -11.91
C VAL A 25 13.49 14.13 -12.46
N ASN A 26 13.34 14.20 -13.78
CA ASN A 26 12.07 14.50 -14.43
C ASN A 26 11.35 13.25 -14.94
N ALA A 27 11.77 12.06 -14.51
CA ALA A 27 11.08 10.85 -14.87
C ALA A 27 9.64 10.91 -14.32
N VAL A 28 8.66 10.58 -15.15
CA VAL A 28 7.29 10.43 -14.69
C VAL A 28 7.28 9.31 -13.65
N PRO A 29 6.71 9.53 -12.46
CA PRO A 29 6.63 8.49 -11.45
C PRO A 29 5.90 7.28 -12.05
N TYR A 30 6.33 6.07 -11.69
CA TYR A 30 5.65 4.84 -12.11
C TYR A 30 4.50 4.47 -11.15
N ILE A 31 4.44 5.16 -10.01
CA ILE A 31 3.60 4.85 -8.86
C ILE A 31 2.96 6.13 -8.32
N GLU A 32 1.69 6.05 -7.93
CA GLU A 32 0.92 7.06 -7.22
C GLU A 32 0.47 6.52 -5.85
N TYR A 33 0.64 7.34 -4.81
CA TYR A 33 0.14 7.06 -3.46
C TYR A 33 -1.24 7.70 -3.27
N LEU A 34 -2.22 6.90 -2.86
CA LEU A 34 -3.58 7.36 -2.58
C LEU A 34 -3.74 7.84 -1.14
N GLU A 35 -4.78 8.63 -0.87
CA GLU A 35 -5.07 9.15 0.47
C GLU A 35 -5.32 8.05 1.54
N ASP A 36 -5.75 6.85 1.13
CA ASP A 36 -5.87 5.69 2.04
C ASP A 36 -4.59 4.87 2.19
N GLY A 37 -3.47 5.36 1.68
CA GLY A 37 -2.17 4.68 1.73
C GLY A 37 -2.05 3.49 0.78
N ARG A 38 -3.03 3.27 -0.10
CA ARG A 38 -2.86 2.33 -1.21
C ARG A 38 -1.89 2.89 -2.25
N VAL A 39 -1.27 1.97 -2.97
CA VAL A 39 -0.37 2.29 -4.07
C VAL A 39 -0.98 1.86 -5.40
N ARG A 40 -0.97 2.75 -6.39
CA ARG A 40 -1.47 2.50 -7.74
C ARG A 40 -0.34 2.70 -8.74
N HIS A 41 -0.17 1.81 -9.72
CA HIS A 41 0.69 2.14 -10.85
C HIS A 41 -0.03 3.06 -11.83
N LEU A 42 0.73 4.01 -12.38
CA LEU A 42 0.20 4.99 -13.34
C LEU A 42 -0.12 4.36 -14.71
N ASP A 43 0.31 3.13 -14.96
CA ASP A 43 -0.07 2.32 -16.13
C ASP A 43 -1.41 1.57 -15.95
N ASN A 44 -2.17 1.90 -14.90
CA ASN A 44 -3.42 1.24 -14.51
C ASN A 44 -3.29 -0.24 -14.12
N SER A 45 -2.08 -0.78 -13.98
CA SER A 45 -1.88 -2.05 -13.31
C SER A 45 -2.02 -1.85 -11.80
N ILE A 46 -2.73 -2.76 -11.13
CA ILE A 46 -2.70 -2.78 -9.67
C ILE A 46 -1.31 -3.30 -9.31
N ALA A 47 -0.57 -2.52 -8.51
CA ALA A 47 0.74 -2.94 -8.06
C ALA A 47 0.65 -4.32 -7.40
N PRO A 48 1.55 -5.27 -7.76
CA PRO A 48 1.59 -6.55 -7.07
C PRO A 48 1.70 -6.28 -5.58
N GLU A 49 1.09 -7.14 -4.78
CA GLU A 49 0.85 -7.09 -3.33
C GLU A 49 2.05 -6.72 -2.43
N ILE A 50 3.23 -6.46 -3.00
CA ILE A 50 4.50 -6.13 -2.37
C ILE A 50 4.47 -4.77 -1.64
N LEU A 51 3.49 -3.89 -1.89
CA LEU A 51 3.30 -2.62 -1.17
C LEU A 51 2.15 -2.66 -0.15
N LEU A 52 1.92 -3.83 0.47
CA LEU A 52 1.00 -4.04 1.60
C LEU A 52 1.30 -3.16 2.84
N SER A 53 2.42 -2.43 2.87
CA SER A 53 2.88 -1.66 4.03
C SER A 53 2.25 -0.27 4.17
N GLY A 54 1.41 0.17 3.24
CA GLY A 54 0.89 1.55 3.23
C GLY A 54 -0.42 1.78 3.99
N CYS A 55 -1.12 0.74 4.46
CA CYS A 55 -2.40 0.93 5.12
C CYS A 55 -2.66 -0.06 6.27
N VAL A 56 -3.38 0.41 7.28
CA VAL A 56 -3.92 -0.39 8.39
C VAL A 56 -5.42 -0.16 8.53
N TYR A 57 -6.10 -1.11 9.17
CA TYR A 57 -7.52 -1.06 9.45
C TYR A 57 -7.75 -0.86 10.94
N GLU A 58 -8.42 0.23 11.29
CA GLU A 58 -8.92 0.47 12.64
C GLU A 58 -10.33 -0.13 12.76
N ILE A 59 -10.52 -0.98 13.76
CA ILE A 59 -11.81 -1.59 14.10
C ILE A 59 -12.20 -1.16 15.50
N LYS A 60 -13.37 -0.55 15.63
CA LYS A 60 -14.04 -0.38 16.92
C LYS A 60 -15.05 -1.48 17.10
N LYS A 61 -14.86 -2.28 18.14
CA LYS A 61 -15.78 -3.32 18.56
C LYS A 61 -17.05 -2.71 19.20
N PRO A 62 -18.13 -3.49 19.33
CA PRO A 62 -19.36 -3.04 20.00
C PRO A 62 -19.18 -2.69 21.49
N ASP A 63 -18.19 -3.31 22.14
CA ASP A 63 -17.84 -3.08 23.56
C ASP A 63 -16.99 -1.81 23.78
N GLY A 64 -16.57 -1.15 22.70
CA GLY A 64 -15.77 0.07 22.72
C GLY A 64 -14.27 -0.15 22.51
N ASP A 65 -13.80 -1.39 22.49
CA ASP A 65 -12.39 -1.69 22.24
C ASP A 65 -12.00 -1.32 20.80
N THR A 66 -10.76 -0.84 20.63
CA THR A 66 -10.20 -0.54 19.31
C THR A 66 -9.05 -1.49 18.98
N ILE A 67 -9.08 -2.08 17.78
CA ILE A 67 -8.04 -2.98 17.27
C ILE A 67 -7.50 -2.43 15.95
N LEU A 68 -6.19 -2.48 15.79
CA LEU A 68 -5.51 -2.21 14.52
C LEU A 68 -5.12 -3.53 13.87
N LEU A 69 -5.46 -3.70 12.59
CA LEU A 69 -5.13 -4.88 11.79
C LEU A 69 -4.45 -4.45 10.49
N GLU A 70 -3.47 -5.23 10.06
CA GLU A 70 -2.65 -4.92 8.89
C GLU A 70 -3.33 -5.36 7.59
N THR A 71 -4.19 -6.39 7.65
CA THR A 71 -4.78 -6.97 6.45
C THR A 71 -6.30 -7.04 6.49
N LEU A 72 -6.92 -6.82 5.34
CA LEU A 72 -8.37 -6.97 5.17
C LEU A 72 -8.86 -8.41 5.46
N LYS A 73 -7.98 -9.41 5.31
CA LYS A 73 -8.27 -10.81 5.69
C LYS A 73 -8.45 -10.95 7.21
N GLN A 74 -7.57 -10.35 8.01
CA GLN A 74 -7.71 -10.35 9.46
C GLN A 74 -8.99 -9.64 9.90
N VAL A 75 -9.33 -8.53 9.25
CA VAL A 75 -10.60 -7.81 9.50
C VAL A 75 -11.80 -8.72 9.21
N ALA A 76 -11.80 -9.40 8.05
CA ALA A 76 -12.86 -10.32 7.65
C ALA A 76 -13.06 -11.46 8.66
N SER A 77 -11.96 -12.04 9.16
CA SER A 77 -11.98 -13.06 10.21
C SER A 77 -12.53 -12.52 11.53
N THR A 78 -12.14 -11.30 11.93
CA THR A 78 -12.56 -10.67 13.20
C THR A 78 -14.06 -10.35 13.19
N VAL A 79 -14.56 -9.81 12.08
CA VAL A 79 -15.98 -9.40 11.94
C VAL A 79 -16.86 -10.59 11.49
N ASN A 80 -16.26 -11.73 11.18
CA ASN A 80 -16.91 -12.93 10.66
C ASN A 80 -17.77 -12.63 9.43
N VAL A 81 -17.15 -12.02 8.40
CA VAL A 81 -17.80 -11.66 7.13
C VAL A 81 -16.92 -12.11 5.97
N GLY A 82 -17.54 -12.53 4.87
CA GLY A 82 -16.81 -12.91 3.66
C GLY A 82 -15.94 -11.77 3.12
N TYR A 83 -14.68 -12.08 2.80
CA TYR A 83 -13.69 -11.12 2.30
C TYR A 83 -14.21 -10.26 1.15
N ARG A 84 -14.89 -10.87 0.16
CA ARG A 84 -15.41 -10.16 -1.02
C ARG A 84 -16.49 -9.13 -0.66
N THR A 85 -17.34 -9.46 0.31
CA THR A 85 -18.40 -8.57 0.80
C THR A 85 -17.80 -7.39 1.54
N LEU A 86 -16.81 -7.65 2.39
CA LEU A 86 -16.09 -6.62 3.13
C LEU A 86 -15.33 -5.67 2.19
N LYS A 87 -14.59 -6.23 1.22
CA LYS A 87 -13.86 -5.47 0.20
C LYS A 87 -14.79 -4.53 -0.57
N THR A 88 -15.89 -5.06 -1.11
CA THR A 88 -16.85 -4.27 -1.90
C THR A 88 -17.45 -3.12 -1.07
N ARG A 89 -17.73 -3.34 0.22
CA ARG A 89 -18.30 -2.28 1.07
C ARG A 89 -17.29 -1.19 1.37
N ILE A 90 -16.07 -1.56 1.76
CA ILE A 90 -15.01 -0.59 2.07
C ILE A 90 -14.58 0.18 0.82
N GLU A 91 -14.58 -0.44 -0.36
CA GLU A 91 -14.23 0.25 -1.61
C GLU A 91 -15.35 1.17 -2.13
N ARG A 92 -16.61 0.89 -1.78
CA ARG A 92 -17.76 1.73 -2.17
C ARG A 92 -17.99 2.92 -1.25
N GLN A 93 -17.60 2.81 0.01
CA GLN A 93 -17.77 3.89 0.98
C GLN A 93 -16.58 4.84 0.85
N GLU A 94 -16.84 6.11 0.56
CA GLU A 94 -15.80 7.11 0.38
C GLU A 94 -14.93 7.21 1.65
N LEU A 95 -13.63 7.41 1.42
CA LEU A 95 -12.46 7.24 2.30
C LEU A 95 -12.51 7.85 3.71
N LYS A 96 -13.55 8.63 4.04
CA LYS A 96 -13.62 9.47 5.24
C LYS A 96 -14.53 8.92 6.34
N GLU A 97 -15.43 8.00 6.04
CA GLU A 97 -16.43 7.52 7.00
C GLU A 97 -16.22 6.09 7.50
N TRP A 98 -16.67 5.85 8.72
CA TRP A 98 -16.67 4.52 9.33
C TRP A 98 -17.66 3.59 8.60
N VAL A 99 -17.19 2.41 8.22
CA VAL A 99 -18.03 1.35 7.67
C VAL A 99 -18.57 0.53 8.82
N GLU A 100 -19.89 0.56 9.05
CA GLU A 100 -20.52 -0.24 10.10
C GLU A 100 -20.98 -1.61 9.57
N ILE A 101 -20.48 -2.67 10.19
CA ILE A 101 -20.80 -4.05 9.83
C ILE A 101 -20.97 -4.87 11.10
N LYS A 102 -22.18 -5.42 11.32
CA LYS A 102 -22.50 -6.24 12.51
C LYS A 102 -22.15 -5.54 13.85
N GLY A 103 -22.32 -4.22 13.92
CA GLY A 103 -21.98 -3.41 15.10
C GLY A 103 -20.50 -3.07 15.25
N TYR A 104 -19.63 -3.55 14.36
CA TYR A 104 -18.23 -3.13 14.27
C TYR A 104 -18.13 -1.90 13.38
N LYS A 105 -17.38 -0.89 13.81
CA LYS A 105 -17.01 0.24 12.96
C LYS A 105 -15.62 0.02 12.42
N ILE A 106 -15.45 0.06 11.10
CA ILE A 106 -14.20 -0.23 10.42
C ILE A 106 -13.76 1.00 9.63
N LYS A 107 -12.50 1.40 9.76
CA LYS A 107 -11.91 2.51 9.03
C LYS A 107 -10.55 2.09 8.46
N ARG A 108 -10.27 2.46 7.21
CA ARG A 108 -8.94 2.30 6.62
C ARG A 108 -8.12 3.56 6.87
N ILE A 109 -6.87 3.39 7.30
CA ILE A 109 -5.94 4.46 7.61
C ILE A 109 -4.68 4.24 6.78
N GLY A 110 -4.26 5.27 6.05
CA GLY A 110 -2.96 5.28 5.40
C GLY A 110 -1.85 5.43 6.44
N VAL A 111 -0.86 4.55 6.41
CA VAL A 111 0.38 4.65 7.18
C VAL A 111 1.42 5.22 6.23
N PHE A 112 1.57 6.54 6.25
CA PHE A 112 2.57 7.21 5.42
C PHE A 112 3.95 7.12 6.08
N GLN A 113 4.98 6.83 5.28
CA GLN A 113 6.40 6.98 5.60
C GLN A 113 7.03 7.96 4.61
#